data_AF-A0A7T0KI75-F1
#
_entry.id   AF-A0A7T0KI75-F1
#
_cell.length_a   1.000
_cell.length_b   1.000
_cell.length_c   1.000
_cell.angle_alpha   90.00
_cell.angle_beta   90.00
_cell.angle_gamma   90.00
#
_symmetry.space_group_name_H-M   'P 1'
#
loop_
_entity.id
_entity.type
_entity.pdbx_description
1 polymer ?
#
loop_
_entity_poly.entity_id
_entity_poly.type
_entity_poly.pdbx_seq_one_letter_code
_entity_poly.pdbx_strand_id
1 'polypeptide(L)'
;MTSPSSPAAPNGEHTSAHRPATQISTEPVIEKPQSFGDLVASLSHQISTLVNGEIELTKLKLKAKVTSIGIGGGLLAGAAVFALYLLGWVFHTIEVAIAVALPQWAAALIVTGIILVIILILALLGVKSLKESKKHQPNPKAGIEKSVDAVKKGLEK
;
A
#
# COMPACT_ATOMS: atom_id res chain seq x y z
N MET A 1 -25.98 35.56 26.82
CA MET A 1 -25.32 36.84 27.19
C MET A 1 -24.21 37.04 26.17
N THR A 2 -24.10 38.07 25.36
CA THR A 2 -24.77 39.37 25.19
C THR A 2 -24.09 39.91 23.93
N SER A 3 -24.84 40.39 22.93
CA SER A 3 -24.26 41.31 21.94
C SER A 3 -23.74 42.55 22.67
N PRO A 4 -22.62 43.14 22.22
CA PRO A 4 -22.66 44.52 21.72
C PRO A 4 -21.56 44.74 20.64
N SER A 5 -21.42 45.80 19.85
CA SER A 5 -22.12 47.05 19.56
C SER A 5 -21.29 47.72 18.46
N SER A 6 -21.92 48.26 17.43
CA SER A 6 -21.32 49.31 16.56
C SER A 6 -21.30 50.62 17.35
N PRO A 7 -20.29 51.51 17.21
CA PRO A 7 -20.55 52.73 16.41
C PRO A 7 -19.32 53.45 15.78
N ALA A 8 -19.66 54.34 14.84
CA ALA A 8 -19.05 55.65 14.53
C ALA A 8 -17.77 55.76 13.67
N ALA A 9 -17.98 56.33 12.47
CA ALA A 9 -17.01 57.09 11.66
C ALA A 9 -16.79 58.51 12.27
N PRO A 10 -15.76 59.31 11.91
CA PRO A 10 -15.79 60.05 10.63
C PRO A 10 -14.43 60.45 9.99
N ASN A 11 -14.49 60.66 8.66
CA ASN A 11 -13.87 61.71 7.84
C ASN A 11 -12.33 61.91 7.84
N GLY A 12 -11.72 61.50 6.73
CA GLY A 12 -10.56 62.14 6.13
C GLY A 12 -10.84 62.37 4.65
N GLU A 13 -11.26 63.58 4.31
CA GLU A 13 -11.42 64.05 2.95
C GLU A 13 -10.05 64.15 2.28
N HIS A 14 -9.86 63.44 1.17
CA HIS A 14 -8.92 63.88 0.14
C HIS A 14 -9.66 63.91 -1.19
N THR A 15 -10.16 65.10 -1.47
CA THR A 15 -10.50 65.60 -2.79
C THR A 15 -9.28 65.47 -3.69
N SER A 16 -9.28 64.51 -4.60
CA SER A 16 -8.62 64.65 -5.89
C SER A 16 -9.55 64.12 -6.95
N ALA A 17 -10.12 65.06 -7.69
CA ALA A 17 -10.76 64.83 -8.95
C ALA A 17 -9.79 64.10 -9.89
N HIS A 18 -9.98 62.79 -10.05
CA HIS A 18 -9.57 62.12 -11.25
C HIS A 18 -10.64 61.11 -11.62
N ARG A 19 -11.46 61.53 -12.57
CA ARG A 19 -12.38 60.69 -13.31
C ARG A 19 -11.56 60.13 -14.48
N PRO A 20 -11.00 58.91 -14.41
CA PRO A 20 -10.65 58.25 -15.65
C PRO A 20 -12.00 57.94 -16.29
N ALA A 21 -12.31 58.65 -17.37
CA ALA A 21 -13.27 58.18 -18.33
C ALA A 21 -12.98 56.70 -18.57
N THR A 22 -14.01 55.88 -18.42
CA THR A 22 -14.23 54.63 -19.15
C THR A 22 -13.29 54.48 -20.34
N GLN A 23 -12.10 53.92 -20.11
CA GLN A 23 -11.29 53.37 -21.18
C GLN A 23 -11.81 51.95 -21.35
N ILE A 24 -12.89 51.83 -22.12
CA ILE A 24 -13.06 50.64 -22.96
C ILE A 24 -11.93 50.76 -23.98
N SER A 25 -10.71 50.42 -23.57
CA SER A 25 -9.71 50.00 -24.53
C SER A 25 -10.22 48.67 -25.06
N THR A 26 -10.99 48.77 -26.15
CA THR A 26 -11.02 47.72 -27.16
C THR A 26 -9.61 47.64 -27.73
N GLU A 27 -8.68 47.09 -26.96
CA GLU A 27 -7.53 46.46 -27.56
C GLU A 27 -8.12 45.35 -28.42
N PRO A 28 -7.78 45.28 -29.72
CA PRO A 28 -8.16 44.12 -30.50
C PRO A 28 -7.41 42.97 -29.83
N VAL A 29 -8.10 42.22 -28.97
CA VAL A 29 -7.72 40.85 -28.67
C VAL A 29 -7.86 40.18 -30.04
N ILE A 30 -6.77 40.20 -30.79
CA ILE A 30 -6.59 39.31 -31.92
C ILE A 30 -6.61 37.94 -31.24
N GLU A 31 -7.81 37.38 -31.06
CA GLU A 31 -7.98 35.97 -30.80
C GLU A 31 -7.40 35.29 -32.03
N LYS A 32 -6.11 34.96 -31.92
CA LYS A 32 -5.45 34.12 -32.90
C LYS A 32 -6.31 32.84 -32.95
N PRO A 33 -6.95 32.52 -34.10
CA PRO A 33 -7.79 31.34 -34.18
C PRO A 33 -6.93 30.16 -33.73
N GLN A 34 -7.41 29.42 -32.72
CA GLN A 34 -6.66 28.29 -32.16
C GLN A 34 -6.20 27.42 -33.32
N SER A 35 -4.89 27.38 -33.52
CA SER A 35 -4.35 26.64 -34.64
C SER A 35 -4.53 25.16 -34.35
N PHE A 36 -4.56 24.33 -35.40
CA PHE A 36 -4.62 22.88 -35.25
C PHE A 36 -3.49 22.34 -34.33
N GLY A 37 -2.35 23.05 -34.26
CA GLY A 37 -1.25 22.75 -33.34
C GLY A 37 -1.57 23.03 -31.87
N ASP A 38 -2.39 24.03 -31.56
CA ASP A 38 -2.77 24.40 -30.19
C ASP A 38 -3.77 23.38 -29.60
N LEU A 39 -4.65 22.80 -30.43
CA LEU A 39 -5.53 21.69 -30.03
C LEU A 39 -4.74 20.41 -29.75
N VAL A 40 -3.78 20.07 -30.61
CA VAL A 40 -2.91 18.89 -30.41
C VAL A 40 -2.07 19.04 -29.14
N ALA A 41 -1.51 20.24 -28.90
CA ALA A 41 -0.79 20.55 -27.67
C ALA A 41 -1.69 20.42 -26.42
N SER A 42 -2.93 20.91 -26.49
CA SER A 42 -3.89 20.85 -25.38
C SER A 42 -4.40 19.44 -25.09
N LEU A 43 -4.58 18.60 -26.11
CA LEU A 43 -4.94 17.19 -25.95
C LEU A 43 -3.78 16.38 -25.35
N SER A 44 -2.55 16.61 -25.83
CA SER A 44 -1.33 16.00 -25.27
C SER A 44 -1.16 16.37 -23.79
N HIS A 45 -1.46 17.62 -23.43
CA HIS A 45 -1.41 18.07 -22.05
C HIS A 45 -2.45 17.36 -21.17
N GLN A 46 -3.69 17.20 -21.64
CA GLN A 46 -4.75 16.48 -20.91
C GLN A 46 -4.43 15.00 -20.69
N ILE A 47 -3.88 14.33 -21.71
CA ILE A 47 -3.44 12.93 -21.59
C ILE A 47 -2.31 12.82 -20.56
N SER A 48 -1.33 13.74 -20.60
CA SER A 48 -0.24 13.77 -19.61
C SER A 48 -0.76 13.99 -18.19
N THR A 49 -1.73 14.89 -17.98
CA THR A 49 -2.37 15.11 -16.69
C THR A 49 -3.15 13.89 -16.20
N LEU A 50 -3.85 13.19 -17.09
CA LEU A 50 -4.62 11.99 -16.74
C LEU A 50 -3.69 10.84 -16.33
N VAL A 51 -2.63 10.60 -17.10
CA VAL A 51 -1.61 9.59 -16.80
C VAL A 51 -0.91 9.89 -15.47
N ASN A 52 -0.52 11.14 -15.24
CA ASN A 52 0.08 11.54 -13.97
C ASN A 52 -0.87 11.36 -12.79
N GLY A 53 -2.15 11.68 -12.97
CA GLY A 53 -3.20 11.45 -11.95
C GLY A 53 -3.43 9.97 -11.65
N GLU A 54 -3.43 9.11 -12.67
CA GLU A 54 -3.59 7.67 -12.51
C GLU A 54 -2.38 7.03 -11.82
N ILE A 55 -1.17 7.52 -12.12
CA ILE A 55 0.06 7.14 -11.42
C ILE A 55 0.01 7.59 -9.97
N GLU A 56 -0.42 8.82 -9.67
CA GLU A 56 -0.53 9.33 -8.30
C GLU A 56 -1.57 8.54 -7.48
N LEU A 57 -2.74 8.28 -8.07
CA LEU A 57 -3.75 7.42 -7.46
C LEU A 57 -3.23 5.99 -7.25
N THR A 58 -2.51 5.44 -8.22
CA THR A 58 -1.91 4.10 -8.11
C THR A 58 -0.87 4.06 -6.99
N LYS A 59 -0.03 5.10 -6.86
CA LYS A 59 0.92 5.25 -5.75
C LYS A 59 0.19 5.30 -4.41
N LEU A 60 -0.88 6.07 -4.29
CA LEU A 60 -1.68 6.14 -3.05
C LEU A 60 -2.34 4.81 -2.71
N LYS A 61 -2.94 4.14 -3.70
CA LYS A 61 -3.58 2.82 -3.54
C LYS A 61 -2.56 1.75 -3.20
N LEU A 62 -1.37 1.80 -3.81
CA LEU A 62 -0.27 0.91 -3.48
C LEU A 62 0.23 1.16 -2.06
N LYS A 63 0.44 2.41 -1.66
CA LYS A 63 0.84 2.77 -0.29
C LYS A 63 -0.18 2.26 0.73
N ALA A 64 -1.48 2.49 0.50
CA ALA A 64 -2.53 2.00 1.36
C ALA A 64 -2.55 0.46 1.45
N LYS A 65 -2.35 -0.24 0.32
CA LYS A 65 -2.26 -1.71 0.27
C LYS A 65 -1.02 -2.24 0.97
N VAL A 66 0.13 -1.61 0.80
CA VAL A 66 1.39 -1.98 1.46
C VAL A 66 1.27 -1.75 2.96
N THR A 67 0.70 -0.63 3.39
CA THR A 67 0.47 -0.34 4.81
C THR A 67 -0.48 -1.36 5.44
N SER A 68 -1.60 -1.70 4.79
CA SER A 68 -2.54 -2.67 5.34
C SER A 68 -1.94 -4.07 5.43
N ILE A 69 -1.20 -4.51 4.41
CA ILE A 69 -0.44 -5.76 4.44
C ILE A 69 0.65 -5.70 5.50
N GLY A 70 1.32 -4.56 5.68
CA GLY A 70 2.38 -4.37 6.66
C GLY A 70 1.88 -4.45 8.10
N ILE A 71 0.78 -3.79 8.41
CA ILE A 71 0.13 -3.85 9.73
C ILE A 71 -0.40 -5.26 9.99
N GLY A 72 -1.10 -5.86 9.02
CA GLY A 72 -1.60 -7.22 9.15
C GLY A 72 -0.47 -8.24 9.31
N GLY A 73 0.58 -8.13 8.51
CA GLY A 73 1.78 -8.96 8.60
C GLY A 73 2.51 -8.79 9.93
N GLY A 74 2.64 -7.56 10.43
CA GLY A 74 3.22 -7.26 11.74
C GLY A 74 2.42 -7.84 12.90
N LEU A 75 1.08 -7.70 12.88
CA LEU A 75 0.19 -8.30 13.88
C LEU A 75 0.27 -9.82 13.86
N LEU A 76 0.27 -10.45 12.68
CA LEU A 76 0.40 -11.91 12.57
C LEU A 76 1.78 -12.40 13.02
N ALA A 77 2.85 -11.66 12.72
CA ALA A 77 4.19 -11.97 13.21
C ALA A 77 4.25 -11.87 14.75
N GLY A 78 3.69 -10.81 15.34
CA GLY A 78 3.58 -10.68 16.79
C GLY A 78 2.76 -11.81 17.41
N ALA A 79 1.60 -12.12 16.85
CA ALA A 79 0.75 -13.23 17.28
C ALA A 79 1.49 -14.58 17.20
N ALA A 80 2.29 -14.82 16.16
CA ALA A 80 3.09 -16.03 16.04
C ALA A 80 4.14 -16.14 17.15
N VAL A 81 4.80 -15.03 17.53
CA VAL A 81 5.75 -15.02 18.66
C VAL A 81 5.05 -15.36 19.99
N PHE A 82 3.91 -14.72 20.27
CA PHE A 82 3.14 -15.03 21.48
C PHE A 82 2.58 -16.46 21.48
N ALA A 83 2.17 -16.98 20.32
CA ALA A 83 1.74 -18.36 20.18
C ALA A 83 2.88 -19.34 20.48
N LEU A 84 4.11 -19.06 20.03
CA LEU A 84 5.29 -19.86 20.37
C LEU A 84 5.61 -19.81 21.88
N TYR A 85 5.52 -18.63 22.48
CA TYR A 85 5.71 -18.47 23.93
C TYR A 85 4.66 -19.25 24.73
N LEU A 86 3.38 -19.13 24.36
CA LEU A 86 2.28 -19.88 24.96
C LEU A 86 2.49 -21.38 24.81
N LEU A 87 2.92 -21.84 23.63
CA LEU A 87 3.17 -23.26 23.36
C LEU A 87 4.23 -23.83 24.31
N GLY A 88 5.31 -23.08 24.59
CA GLY A 88 6.31 -23.46 25.59
C GLY A 88 5.71 -23.62 26.99
N TRP A 89 4.88 -22.66 27.42
CA TRP A 89 4.17 -22.72 28.70
C TRP A 89 3.17 -23.88 28.79
N VAL A 90 2.50 -24.23 27.70
CA VAL A 90 1.62 -25.41 27.66
C VAL A 90 2.42 -26.67 27.91
N PHE A 91 3.55 -26.87 27.23
CA PHE A 91 4.40 -28.04 27.45
C PHE A 91 4.98 -28.09 28.87
N HIS A 92 5.41 -26.95 29.42
CA HIS A 92 5.85 -26.88 30.80
C HIS A 92 4.71 -27.22 31.78
N THR A 93 3.49 -26.74 31.54
CA THR A 93 2.32 -27.07 32.37
C THR A 93 2.01 -28.57 32.31
N ILE A 94 2.12 -29.20 31.14
CA ILE A 94 1.95 -30.65 30.97
C ILE A 94 3.04 -31.41 31.73
N GLU A 95 4.30 -30.98 31.62
CA GLU A 95 5.43 -31.56 32.35
C GLU A 95 5.16 -31.54 33.87
N VAL A 96 4.79 -30.37 34.42
CA VAL A 96 4.48 -30.20 35.84
C VAL A 96 3.28 -31.06 36.25
N ALA A 97 2.23 -31.14 35.43
CA ALA A 97 1.07 -31.98 35.71
C ALA A 97 1.43 -33.48 35.76
N ILE A 98 2.28 -33.97 34.85
CA ILE A 98 2.75 -35.36 34.84
C ILE A 98 3.72 -35.62 36.00
N ALA A 99 4.53 -34.63 36.36
CA ALA A 99 5.48 -34.72 37.47
C ALA A 99 4.81 -34.91 38.85
N VAL A 100 3.49 -34.71 38.97
CA VAL A 100 2.72 -35.09 40.16
C VAL A 100 2.65 -36.62 40.34
N ALA A 101 2.67 -37.38 39.23
CA ALA A 101 2.54 -38.83 39.25
C ALA A 101 3.87 -39.58 39.07
N LEU A 102 4.88 -38.95 38.46
CA LEU A 102 6.17 -39.54 38.10
C LEU A 102 7.34 -38.61 38.45
N PRO A 103 8.58 -39.12 38.55
CA PRO A 103 9.76 -38.27 38.70
C PRO A 103 9.88 -37.25 37.55
N GLN A 104 10.37 -36.05 37.87
CA GLN A 104 10.45 -34.94 36.91
C GLN A 104 11.23 -35.30 35.63
N TRP A 105 12.29 -36.10 35.73
CA TRP A 105 13.07 -36.53 34.56
C TRP A 105 12.24 -37.39 33.58
N ALA A 106 11.35 -38.24 34.10
CA ALA A 106 10.49 -39.09 33.28
C ALA A 106 9.37 -38.28 32.62
N ALA A 107 8.79 -37.33 33.37
CA ALA A 107 7.81 -36.38 32.82
C ALA A 107 8.40 -35.56 31.66
N ALA A 108 9.61 -35.02 31.84
CA ALA A 108 10.31 -34.26 30.80
C ALA A 108 10.59 -35.10 29.54
N LEU A 109 10.98 -36.38 29.68
CA LEU A 109 11.19 -37.27 28.54
C LEU A 109 9.90 -37.57 27.78
N ILE A 110 8.79 -37.78 28.47
CA ILE A 110 7.47 -38.02 27.84
C ILE A 110 7.05 -36.79 27.02
N VAL A 111 7.13 -35.61 27.61
CA VAL A 111 6.78 -34.35 26.91
C VAL A 111 7.70 -34.11 25.72
N THR A 112 9.00 -34.36 25.87
CA THR A 112 9.97 -34.29 24.75
C THR A 112 9.61 -35.25 23.61
N GLY A 113 9.23 -36.48 23.94
CA GLY A 113 8.77 -37.46 22.95
C GLY A 113 7.52 -37.00 22.20
N ILE A 114 6.54 -36.42 22.89
CA ILE A 114 5.33 -35.85 22.28
C ILE A 114 5.72 -34.71 21.32
N ILE A 115 6.59 -33.80 21.74
CA ILE A 115 7.07 -32.68 20.91
C ILE A 115 7.77 -33.19 19.64
N LEU A 116 8.62 -34.21 19.75
CA LEU A 116 9.30 -34.80 18.59
C LEU A 116 8.32 -35.36 17.56
N VAL A 117 7.26 -36.04 18.01
CA VAL A 117 6.22 -36.56 17.10
C VAL A 117 5.50 -35.40 16.40
N ILE A 118 5.15 -34.34 17.13
CA ILE A 118 4.52 -33.15 16.54
C ILE A 118 5.45 -32.52 15.49
N ILE A 119 6.74 -32.33 15.81
CA ILE A 119 7.73 -31.78 14.88
C ILE A 119 7.81 -32.62 13.61
N LEU A 120 7.85 -33.94 13.74
CA LEU A 120 7.94 -34.84 12.59
C LEU A 120 6.72 -34.69 11.67
N ILE A 121 5.51 -34.65 12.24
CA ILE A 121 4.27 -34.46 11.47
C ILE A 121 4.27 -33.10 10.78
N LEU A 122 4.59 -32.02 11.50
CA LEU A 122 4.64 -30.66 10.95
C LEU A 122 5.68 -30.53 9.84
N ALA A 123 6.87 -31.13 10.01
CA ALA A 123 7.91 -31.12 9.00
C ALA A 123 7.47 -31.84 7.72
N LEU A 124 6.82 -33.01 7.85
CA LEU A 124 6.29 -33.76 6.70
C LEU A 124 5.20 -32.98 5.97
N LEU A 125 4.27 -32.38 6.70
CA LEU A 125 3.20 -31.55 6.13
C LEU A 125 3.77 -30.28 5.47
N GLY A 126 4.74 -29.63 6.09
CA GLY A 126 5.43 -28.47 5.54
C GLY A 126 6.14 -28.80 4.24
N VAL A 127 6.93 -29.88 4.21
CA VAL A 127 7.59 -30.36 3.00
C VAL A 127 6.58 -30.69 1.90
N LYS A 128 5.45 -31.33 2.24
CA LYS A 128 4.37 -31.61 1.28
C LYS A 128 3.77 -30.32 0.72
N SER A 129 3.43 -29.37 1.58
CA SER A 129 2.87 -28.07 1.17
C SER A 129 3.82 -27.31 0.25
N LEU A 130 5.12 -27.23 0.58
CA LEU A 130 6.14 -26.59 -0.25
C LEU A 130 6.29 -27.27 -1.61
N LYS A 131 6.21 -28.61 -1.67
CA LYS A 131 6.26 -29.36 -2.94
C LYS A 131 5.06 -29.04 -3.82
N GLU A 132 3.85 -28.97 -3.25
CA GLU A 132 2.63 -28.58 -3.96
C GLU A 132 2.69 -27.13 -4.47
N SER A 133 3.20 -26.19 -3.66
CA SER A 133 3.35 -24.79 -4.07
C SER A 133 4.35 -24.62 -5.21
N LYS A 134 5.44 -25.41 -5.24
CA LYS A 134 6.42 -25.37 -6.34
C LYS A 134 5.85 -25.89 -7.66
N LYS A 135 4.92 -26.85 -7.63
CA LYS A 135 4.26 -27.39 -8.83
C LYS A 135 3.38 -26.36 -9.56
N HIS A 136 2.90 -25.34 -8.84
CA HIS A 136 1.99 -24.31 -9.35
C HIS A 136 2.65 -22.93 -9.50
N GLN A 137 3.97 -22.80 -9.35
CA GLN A 137 4.63 -21.53 -9.64
C GLN A 137 4.61 -21.27 -11.16
N PRO A 138 3.97 -20.20 -11.65
CA PRO A 138 4.18 -19.74 -13.01
C PRO A 138 5.65 -19.30 -13.07
N ASN A 139 6.48 -20.07 -13.76
CA ASN A 139 7.91 -19.81 -13.88
C ASN A 139 8.08 -18.42 -14.52
N PRO A 140 8.44 -17.36 -13.77
CA PRO A 140 8.46 -16.01 -14.31
C PRO A 140 9.50 -15.88 -15.41
N LYS A 141 10.54 -16.74 -15.39
CA LYS A 141 11.52 -16.87 -16.46
C LYS A 141 10.87 -17.37 -17.76
N ALA A 142 9.97 -18.36 -17.70
CA ALA A 142 9.25 -18.83 -18.88
C ALA A 142 8.29 -17.76 -19.46
N GLY A 143 7.74 -16.87 -18.62
CA GLY A 143 6.95 -15.73 -19.08
C GLY A 143 7.78 -14.65 -19.77
N ILE A 144 8.97 -14.36 -19.24
CA ILE A 144 9.92 -13.41 -19.83
C ILE A 144 10.55 -13.98 -21.11
N GLU A 145 10.91 -15.26 -21.14
CA GLU A 145 11.43 -15.96 -22.33
C GLU A 145 10.40 -15.94 -23.46
N LYS A 146 9.14 -16.31 -23.17
CA LYS A 146 8.05 -16.21 -24.17
C LYS A 146 7.84 -14.78 -24.67
N SER A 147 8.04 -13.78 -23.81
CA SER A 147 7.91 -12.38 -24.19
C SER A 147 9.07 -11.92 -25.10
N VAL A 148 10.29 -12.38 -24.84
CA VAL A 148 11.47 -12.10 -25.68
C VAL A 148 11.36 -12.79 -27.04
N ASP A 149 10.94 -14.06 -27.05
CA ASP A 149 10.74 -14.83 -28.28
C ASP A 149 9.63 -14.22 -29.16
N ALA A 150 8.54 -13.74 -28.55
CA ALA A 150 7.45 -13.08 -29.27
C ALA A 150 7.91 -11.77 -29.94
N VAL A 151 8.76 -10.99 -29.26
CA VAL A 151 9.33 -9.75 -29.84
C VAL A 151 10.29 -10.07 -30.98
N LYS A 152 11.15 -11.08 -30.83
CA LYS A 152 12.11 -11.47 -31.87
C LYS A 152 11.41 -11.95 -33.14
N LYS A 153 10.38 -12.79 -33.01
CA LYS A 153 9.59 -13.30 -34.12
C LYS A 153 8.75 -12.22 -34.82
N GLY A 154 8.37 -11.16 -34.10
CA GLY A 154 7.69 -9.99 -34.65
C GLY A 154 8.61 -9.05 -35.44
N LEU A 155 9.92 -9.09 -35.19
CA LEU A 155 10.91 -8.26 -35.88
C LEU A 155 11.45 -8.88 -37.17
N GLU A 156 11.32 -10.21 -37.31
CA GLU A 156 11.76 -10.98 -38.48
C GLU A 156 10.69 -11.10 -39.58
N LYS A 157 9.59 -10.35 -39.48
CA LYS A 157 8.46 -10.34 -40.41
C LYS A 157 8.24 -8.94 -41.00
#